data_AF-A0A7X5DIH6-F1
#
_entry.id   AF-A0A7X5DIH6-F1
#
_cell.length_a   1.000
_cell.length_b   1.000
_cell.length_c   1.000
_cell.angle_alpha   90.00
_cell.angle_beta   90.00
_cell.angle_gamma   90.00
#
_symmetry.space_group_name_H-M   'P 1'
#
loop_
_entity.id
_entity.type
_entity.pdbx_description
1 polymer ?
#
loop_
_entity_poly.entity_id
_entity_poly.type
_entity_poly.pdbx_seq_one_letter_code
_entity_poly.pdbx_strand_id
1 'polypeptide(L)'
;MTEKQMFDLLVAEGLSEYGAAALLGHFQAESGLNPRNLQNSYEKKLGFTDDTYTAAVDSGSYTGFVRDCAGYGLAQWTHRARKKGLLEFAQAAGKSVGDAAMQLKFALYELKGDYKDVFNALKTAVDIRAASDIVLTKYEMPADQSEPVKQKRAGYGREIYRRCSGKMAGGGITEAQARQKLVSVATQW
;
A
#
# COMPACT_ATOMS: atom_id res chain seq x y z
N MET A 1 -2.24 10.63 6.14
CA MET A 1 -1.17 9.75 6.67
C MET A 1 -0.06 9.70 5.62
N THR A 2 1.21 9.81 6.02
CA THR A 2 2.35 9.71 5.10
C THR A 2 2.73 8.24 4.83
N GLU A 3 3.48 7.95 3.76
CA GLU A 3 4.01 6.59 3.46
C GLU A 3 4.73 5.98 4.68
N LYS A 4 5.57 6.77 5.37
CA LYS A 4 6.27 6.33 6.59
C LYS A 4 5.32 5.98 7.73
N GLN A 5 4.28 6.78 7.95
CA GLN A 5 3.28 6.48 8.99
C GLN A 5 2.48 5.21 8.67
N MET A 6 2.17 4.96 7.40
CA MET A 6 1.54 3.71 6.97
C MET A 6 2.47 2.51 7.23
N PHE A 7 3.75 2.65 6.88
CA PHE A 7 4.76 1.63 7.09
C PHE A 7 4.91 1.29 8.57
N ASP A 8 5.07 2.31 9.42
CA ASP A 8 5.23 2.15 10.87
C ASP A 8 4.00 1.51 11.51
N LEU A 9 2.80 1.86 11.05
CA LEU A 9 1.56 1.24 11.52
C LEU A 9 1.56 -0.26 11.22
N LEU A 10 1.92 -0.67 10.01
CA LEU A 10 1.95 -2.08 9.63
C LEU A 10 2.98 -2.88 10.43
N VAL A 11 4.15 -2.29 10.70
CA VAL A 11 5.17 -2.89 11.56
C VAL A 11 4.67 -3.02 13.00
N ALA A 12 4.07 -1.96 13.54
CA ALA A 12 3.49 -1.97 14.89
C ALA A 12 2.35 -3.00 15.05
N GLU A 13 1.62 -3.27 13.97
CA GLU A 13 0.54 -4.27 13.91
C GLU A 13 1.03 -5.72 13.67
N GLY A 14 2.35 -5.90 13.62
CA GLY A 14 3.01 -7.21 13.68
C GLY A 14 3.59 -7.73 12.37
N LEU A 15 3.67 -6.92 11.30
CA LEU A 15 4.42 -7.30 10.10
C LEU A 15 5.93 -7.06 10.30
N SER A 16 6.78 -7.80 9.58
CA SER A 16 8.19 -7.43 9.49
C SER A 16 8.34 -6.17 8.63
N GLU A 17 9.49 -5.48 8.71
CA GLU A 17 9.79 -4.35 7.81
C GLU A 17 9.69 -4.75 6.33
N TYR A 18 10.12 -5.97 5.98
CA TYR A 18 10.05 -6.51 4.63
C TYR A 18 8.59 -6.76 4.20
N GLY A 19 7.78 -7.33 5.09
CA GLY A 19 6.36 -7.57 4.83
C GLY A 19 5.56 -6.27 4.72
N ALA A 20 5.80 -5.31 5.61
CA ALA A 20 5.17 -3.99 5.55
C ALA A 20 5.50 -3.27 4.24
N ALA A 21 6.78 -3.27 3.83
CA ALA A 21 7.20 -2.71 2.55
C ALA A 21 6.57 -3.42 1.35
N ALA A 22 6.54 -4.76 1.36
CA ALA A 22 5.90 -5.52 0.30
C ALA A 22 4.41 -5.15 0.17
N LEU A 23 3.65 -5.17 1.27
CA LEU A 23 2.23 -4.83 1.26
C LEU A 23 1.95 -3.39 0.77
N LEU A 24 2.73 -2.41 1.23
CA LEU A 24 2.59 -1.04 0.72
C LEU A 24 3.03 -0.92 -0.74
N GLY A 25 4.00 -1.71 -1.20
CA GLY A 25 4.43 -1.71 -2.60
C GLY A 25 3.31 -2.13 -3.53
N HIS A 26 2.48 -3.06 -3.07
CA HIS A 26 1.24 -3.44 -3.73
C HIS A 26 0.21 -2.31 -3.75
N PHE A 27 -0.07 -1.68 -2.61
CA PHE A 27 -1.01 -0.54 -2.54
C PHE A 27 -0.53 0.69 -3.32
N GLN A 28 0.78 0.91 -3.43
CA GLN A 28 1.38 1.94 -4.28
C GLN A 28 1.05 1.71 -5.76
N ALA A 29 1.06 0.45 -6.20
CA ALA A 29 0.74 0.10 -7.57
C ALA A 29 -0.77 0.08 -7.84
N GLU A 30 -1.61 -0.17 -6.83
CA GLU A 30 -3.07 -0.14 -6.95
C GLU A 30 -3.65 1.28 -6.93
N SER A 31 -3.19 2.13 -6.02
CA SER A 31 -3.84 3.42 -5.73
C SER A 31 -2.89 4.60 -5.62
N GLY A 32 -1.58 4.39 -5.81
CA GLY A 32 -0.59 5.41 -5.49
C GLY A 32 -0.54 5.75 -4.00
N LEU A 33 -0.95 4.83 -3.13
CA LEU A 33 -1.16 5.04 -1.69
C LEU A 33 -2.24 6.10 -1.36
N ASN A 34 -3.15 6.38 -2.29
CA ASN A 34 -4.30 7.24 -2.04
C ASN A 34 -5.48 6.41 -1.50
N PRO A 35 -5.85 6.55 -0.21
CA PRO A 35 -6.95 5.78 0.37
C PRO A 35 -8.33 6.20 -0.14
N ARG A 36 -8.44 7.31 -0.87
CA ARG A 36 -9.70 7.80 -1.46
C ARG A 36 -9.84 7.45 -2.93
N ASN A 37 -8.86 6.76 -3.51
CA ASN A 37 -8.83 6.53 -4.95
C ASN A 37 -10.04 5.71 -5.41
N LEU A 38 -10.93 6.36 -6.15
CA LEU A 38 -11.96 5.75 -6.95
C LEU A 38 -11.34 5.37 -8.29
N GLN A 39 -11.55 4.13 -8.72
CA GLN A 39 -11.03 3.67 -10.01
C GLN A 39 -11.42 4.64 -11.14
N ASN A 40 -10.44 5.18 -11.88
CA ASN A 40 -10.64 6.27 -12.84
C ASN A 40 -11.75 6.02 -13.89
N SER A 41 -11.94 4.77 -14.31
CA SER A 41 -13.01 4.39 -15.26
C SER A 41 -14.42 4.61 -14.68
N TYR A 42 -14.55 4.68 -13.36
CA TYR A 42 -15.80 4.90 -12.64
C TYR A 42 -16.03 6.34 -12.22
N GLU A 43 -15.00 7.19 -12.13
CA GLU A 43 -15.18 8.62 -11.85
C GLU A 43 -16.19 9.27 -12.81
N LYS A 44 -15.97 9.11 -14.12
CA LYS A 44 -16.88 9.62 -15.15
C LYS A 44 -18.23 8.92 -15.16
N LYS A 45 -18.25 7.61 -14.92
CA LYS A 45 -19.47 6.79 -14.97
C LYS A 45 -20.42 7.11 -13.81
N LEU A 46 -19.87 7.43 -12.64
CA LEU A 46 -20.61 7.72 -11.43
C LEU A 46 -20.76 9.23 -11.18
N GLY A 47 -20.01 10.07 -11.90
CA GLY A 47 -20.05 11.52 -11.76
C GLY A 47 -19.37 12.03 -10.49
N PHE A 48 -18.35 11.32 -10.01
CA PHE A 48 -17.60 11.67 -8.80
C PHE A 48 -16.10 11.79 -9.07
N THR A 49 -15.44 12.55 -8.20
CA THR A 49 -14.00 12.48 -7.94
C THR A 49 -13.74 11.58 -6.75
N ASP A 50 -12.48 11.17 -6.52
CA ASP A 50 -12.03 10.50 -5.29
C ASP A 50 -12.66 11.09 -4.00
N ASP A 51 -12.56 12.39 -3.82
CA ASP A 51 -13.02 13.09 -2.60
C ASP A 51 -14.54 13.17 -2.52
N THR A 52 -15.22 13.51 -3.62
CA THR A 52 -16.68 13.66 -3.62
C THR A 52 -17.39 12.31 -3.50
N TYR A 53 -16.82 11.25 -4.09
CA TYR A 53 -17.28 9.88 -3.88
C TYR A 53 -17.15 9.47 -2.42
N THR A 54 -15.98 9.67 -1.81
CA THR A 54 -15.71 9.33 -0.41
C THR A 54 -16.69 10.07 0.52
N ALA A 55 -16.88 11.37 0.33
CA ALA A 55 -17.80 12.17 1.12
C ALA A 55 -19.27 11.71 0.95
N ALA A 56 -19.66 11.30 -0.26
CA ALA A 56 -21.00 10.81 -0.53
C ALA A 56 -21.26 9.45 0.14
N VAL A 57 -20.26 8.57 0.18
CA VAL A 57 -20.34 7.29 0.90
C VAL A 57 -20.40 7.53 2.41
N ASP A 58 -19.52 8.37 2.95
CA ASP A 58 -19.44 8.66 4.39
C ASP A 58 -20.72 9.32 4.92
N SER A 59 -21.34 10.20 4.14
CA SER A 59 -22.61 10.85 4.48
C SER A 59 -23.84 9.95 4.29
N GLY A 60 -23.68 8.79 3.63
CA GLY A 60 -24.79 7.92 3.25
C GLY A 60 -25.64 8.43 2.09
N SER A 61 -25.28 9.57 1.48
CA SER A 61 -25.97 10.09 0.29
C SER A 61 -25.74 9.22 -0.96
N TYR A 62 -24.65 8.47 -1.00
CA TYR A 62 -24.39 7.45 -2.00
C TYR A 62 -24.43 6.04 -1.40
N THR A 63 -25.48 5.28 -1.70
CA THR A 63 -25.69 3.91 -1.18
C THR A 63 -25.16 2.81 -2.12
N GLY A 64 -24.57 3.20 -3.25
CA GLY A 64 -24.10 2.29 -4.30
C GLY A 64 -22.77 1.60 -4.00
N PHE A 65 -22.03 2.02 -2.96
CA PHE A 65 -20.65 1.60 -2.68
C PHE A 65 -20.41 0.09 -2.82
N VAL A 66 -21.29 -0.74 -2.27
CA VAL A 66 -21.14 -2.21 -2.27
C VAL A 66 -21.44 -2.85 -3.63
N ARG A 67 -22.18 -2.16 -4.52
CA ARG A 67 -22.76 -2.74 -5.74
C ARG A 67 -22.31 -2.08 -7.03
N ASP A 68 -21.58 -0.98 -6.96
CA ASP A 68 -21.17 -0.18 -8.12
C ASP A 68 -20.06 -0.82 -8.97
N CYS A 69 -19.41 -1.87 -8.46
CA CYS A 69 -18.28 -2.57 -9.09
C CYS A 69 -17.02 -1.71 -9.29
N ALA A 70 -16.95 -0.53 -8.67
CA ALA A 70 -15.78 0.33 -8.74
C ALA A 70 -14.71 -0.13 -7.74
N GLY A 71 -13.45 -0.21 -8.18
CA GLY A 71 -12.31 -0.31 -7.26
C GLY A 71 -12.21 0.93 -6.38
N TYR A 72 -11.91 0.73 -5.10
CA TYR A 72 -11.80 1.82 -4.14
C TYR A 72 -10.64 1.64 -3.15
N GLY A 73 -9.96 2.73 -2.82
CA GLY A 73 -8.99 2.83 -1.72
C GLY A 73 -7.65 2.15 -1.98
N LEU A 74 -6.88 1.98 -0.90
CA LEU A 74 -5.47 1.53 -0.93
C LEU A 74 -5.26 0.26 -1.75
N ALA A 75 -6.13 -0.74 -1.55
CA ALA A 75 -6.05 -2.05 -2.20
C ALA A 75 -6.98 -2.20 -3.42
N GLN A 76 -7.60 -1.12 -3.88
CA GLN A 76 -8.62 -1.15 -4.94
C GLN A 76 -9.69 -2.23 -4.73
N TRP A 77 -10.27 -2.27 -3.52
CA TRP A 77 -11.31 -3.27 -3.18
C TRP A 77 -12.47 -3.17 -4.16
N THR A 78 -12.65 -4.21 -4.97
CA THR A 78 -13.64 -4.25 -6.06
C THR A 78 -14.71 -5.30 -5.82
N HIS A 79 -14.36 -6.42 -5.18
CA HIS A 79 -15.31 -7.49 -4.90
C HIS A 79 -16.38 -7.04 -3.88
N ARG A 80 -17.66 -7.29 -4.19
CA ARG A 80 -18.81 -6.81 -3.40
C ARG A 80 -18.71 -7.16 -1.92
N ALA A 81 -18.30 -8.39 -1.59
CA ALA A 81 -18.18 -8.82 -0.20
C ALA A 81 -17.06 -8.05 0.54
N ARG A 82 -15.94 -7.76 -0.14
CA ARG A 82 -14.83 -7.02 0.46
C ARG A 82 -15.15 -5.54 0.61
N LYS A 83 -15.84 -4.92 -0.38
CA LYS A 83 -16.38 -3.55 -0.23
C LYS A 83 -17.38 -3.45 0.92
N LYS A 84 -18.26 -4.43 1.06
CA LYS A 84 -19.18 -4.50 2.22
C LYS A 84 -18.41 -4.55 3.53
N GLY A 85 -17.44 -5.46 3.65
CA GLY A 85 -16.58 -5.56 4.84
C GLY A 85 -15.84 -4.27 5.15
N LEU A 86 -15.28 -3.60 4.15
CA LEU A 86 -14.61 -2.31 4.31
C LEU A 86 -15.54 -1.23 4.86
N LEU A 87 -16.75 -1.11 4.30
CA LEU A 87 -17.74 -0.13 4.73
C LEU A 87 -18.19 -0.40 6.18
N GLU A 88 -18.51 -1.65 6.50
CA GLU A 88 -18.92 -2.05 7.85
C GLU A 88 -17.79 -1.84 8.88
N PHE A 89 -16.54 -2.14 8.50
CA PHE A 89 -15.36 -1.92 9.34
C PHE A 89 -15.14 -0.42 9.61
N ALA A 90 -15.30 0.43 8.60
CA ALA A 90 -15.21 1.88 8.73
C ALA A 90 -16.30 2.44 9.66
N GLN A 91 -17.55 2.00 9.47
CA GLN A 91 -18.69 2.38 10.29
C GLN A 91 -18.52 1.96 11.75
N ALA A 92 -18.09 0.73 12.00
CA ALA A 92 -17.81 0.22 13.34
C ALA A 92 -16.68 1.01 14.04
N ALA A 93 -15.71 1.51 13.28
CA ALA A 93 -14.63 2.35 13.79
C ALA A 93 -15.02 3.84 13.95
N GLY A 94 -16.19 4.27 13.46
CA GLY A 94 -16.58 5.67 13.40
C GLY A 94 -15.62 6.51 12.56
N LYS A 95 -15.09 5.93 11.47
CA LYS A 95 -14.12 6.57 10.57
C LYS A 95 -14.66 6.67 9.14
N SER A 96 -14.11 7.63 8.39
CA SER A 96 -14.31 7.72 6.95
C SER A 96 -13.86 6.42 6.27
N VAL A 97 -14.61 5.97 5.26
CA VAL A 97 -14.23 4.82 4.42
C VAL A 97 -12.90 5.09 3.69
N GLY A 98 -12.54 6.36 3.48
CA GLY A 98 -11.28 6.81 2.88
C GLY A 98 -10.16 7.14 3.88
N ASP A 99 -10.29 6.76 5.16
CA ASP A 99 -9.21 6.92 6.14
C ASP A 99 -8.12 5.85 5.94
N ALA A 100 -6.88 6.29 5.71
CA ALA A 100 -5.76 5.38 5.45
C ALA A 100 -5.47 4.41 6.61
N ALA A 101 -5.52 4.88 7.86
CA ALA A 101 -5.21 4.04 9.02
C ALA A 101 -6.28 2.96 9.19
N MET A 102 -7.55 3.33 9.00
CA MET A 102 -8.67 2.41 9.00
C MET A 102 -8.53 1.37 7.89
N GLN A 103 -8.22 1.79 6.65
CA GLN A 103 -8.05 0.87 5.53
C GLN A 103 -6.88 -0.12 5.74
N LEU A 104 -5.76 0.33 6.30
CA LEU A 104 -4.65 -0.56 6.66
C LEU A 104 -5.07 -1.57 7.74
N LYS A 105 -5.84 -1.14 8.74
CA LYS A 105 -6.39 -2.04 9.76
C LYS A 105 -7.39 -3.03 9.20
N PHE A 106 -8.21 -2.62 8.23
CA PHE A 106 -9.11 -3.53 7.52
C PHE A 106 -8.32 -4.56 6.69
N ALA A 107 -7.29 -4.14 5.96
CA ALA A 107 -6.41 -5.06 5.24
C ALA A 107 -5.77 -6.08 6.21
N LEU A 108 -5.27 -5.63 7.36
CA LEU A 108 -4.74 -6.51 8.40
C LEU A 108 -5.80 -7.44 9.01
N TYR A 109 -7.04 -6.98 9.16
CA TYR A 109 -8.17 -7.81 9.60
C TYR A 109 -8.44 -8.94 8.62
N GLU A 110 -8.52 -8.64 7.31
CA GLU A 110 -8.65 -9.67 6.26
C GLU A 110 -7.45 -10.64 6.30
N LEU A 111 -6.23 -10.11 6.39
CA LEU A 111 -5.00 -10.91 6.44
C LEU A 111 -4.96 -11.85 7.65
N LYS A 112 -5.34 -11.38 8.84
CA LYS A 112 -5.39 -12.19 10.07
C LYS A 112 -6.55 -13.20 10.06
N GLY A 113 -7.60 -12.94 9.27
CA GLY A 113 -8.80 -13.77 9.14
C GLY A 113 -8.71 -14.78 8.00
N ASP A 114 -9.09 -14.35 6.81
CA ASP A 114 -9.29 -15.23 5.66
C ASP A 114 -7.98 -15.53 4.89
N TYR A 115 -6.93 -14.74 5.11
CA TYR A 115 -5.64 -14.86 4.41
C TYR A 115 -4.45 -15.11 5.35
N LYS A 116 -4.64 -15.96 6.37
CA LYS A 116 -3.65 -16.24 7.43
C LYS A 116 -2.27 -16.62 6.90
N ASP A 117 -2.21 -17.39 5.82
CA ASP A 117 -0.92 -17.78 5.21
C ASP A 117 -0.17 -16.58 4.65
N VAL A 118 -0.89 -15.60 4.07
CA VAL A 118 -0.32 -14.34 3.61
C VAL A 118 0.16 -13.51 4.79
N PHE A 119 -0.67 -13.40 5.84
CA PHE A 119 -0.26 -12.69 7.05
C PHE A 119 1.01 -13.27 7.67
N ASN A 120 1.08 -14.59 7.80
CA ASN A 120 2.25 -15.27 8.36
C ASN A 120 3.49 -15.04 7.50
N ALA A 121 3.37 -15.13 6.17
CA ALA A 121 4.47 -14.85 5.25
C ALA A 121 4.97 -13.41 5.39
N LEU A 122 4.08 -12.42 5.49
CA LEU A 122 4.43 -11.01 5.69
C LEU A 122 5.04 -10.76 7.08
N LYS A 123 4.54 -11.43 8.11
CA LYS A 123 5.03 -11.32 9.49
C LYS A 123 6.46 -11.81 9.63
N THR A 124 6.84 -12.88 8.94
CA THR A 124 8.19 -13.48 9.05
C THR A 124 9.09 -13.16 7.84
N ALA A 125 8.67 -12.26 6.96
CA ALA A 125 9.39 -11.97 5.74
C ALA A 125 10.79 -11.41 6.04
N VAL A 126 11.79 -11.98 5.36
CA VAL A 126 13.18 -11.49 5.30
C VAL A 126 13.60 -11.13 3.87
N ASP A 127 12.71 -11.35 2.90
CA ASP A 127 12.90 -11.04 1.49
C ASP A 127 11.63 -10.40 0.91
N ILE A 128 11.78 -9.23 0.30
CA ILE A 128 10.64 -8.46 -0.26
C ILE A 128 10.03 -9.20 -1.45
N ARG A 129 10.85 -9.90 -2.25
CA ARG A 129 10.35 -10.54 -3.47
C ARG A 129 9.42 -11.70 -3.12
N ALA A 130 9.83 -12.60 -2.24
CA ALA A 130 9.00 -13.70 -1.77
C ALA A 130 7.71 -13.20 -1.11
N ALA A 131 7.79 -12.17 -0.26
CA ALA A 131 6.63 -11.57 0.38
C ALA A 131 5.64 -10.98 -0.64
N SER A 132 6.15 -10.21 -1.61
CA SER A 132 5.34 -9.59 -2.68
C SER A 132 4.67 -10.64 -3.57
N ASP A 133 5.38 -11.70 -3.95
CA ASP A 133 4.81 -12.77 -4.77
C ASP A 133 3.63 -13.46 -4.06
N ILE A 134 3.70 -13.62 -2.73
CA ILE A 134 2.59 -14.19 -1.94
C ILE A 134 1.40 -13.23 -1.89
N VAL A 135 1.62 -11.92 -1.68
CA VAL A 135 0.54 -10.93 -1.73
C VAL A 135 -0.15 -10.95 -3.10
N LEU A 136 0.62 -10.93 -4.19
CA LEU A 136 0.08 -10.97 -5.55
C LEU A 136 -0.78 -12.22 -5.79
N THR A 137 -0.25 -13.40 -5.45
CA THR A 137 -0.83 -14.67 -5.87
C THR A 137 -1.90 -15.21 -4.92
N LYS A 138 -2.01 -14.65 -3.69
CA LYS A 138 -2.92 -15.15 -2.66
C LYS A 138 -3.86 -14.11 -2.06
N TYR A 139 -3.54 -12.81 -2.15
CA TYR A 139 -4.40 -11.75 -1.61
C TYR A 139 -5.06 -10.90 -2.71
N GLU A 140 -4.30 -10.48 -3.72
CA GLU A 140 -4.83 -9.71 -4.85
C GLU A 140 -5.44 -10.62 -5.93
N MET A 141 -4.74 -11.70 -6.28
CA MET A 141 -5.12 -12.66 -7.32
C MET A 141 -5.59 -12.00 -8.64
N PRO A 142 -4.82 -11.07 -9.23
CA PRO A 142 -5.17 -10.50 -10.52
C PRO A 142 -5.09 -11.57 -11.63
N ALA A 143 -5.68 -11.28 -12.79
CA ALA A 143 -5.62 -12.18 -13.94
C ALA A 143 -4.18 -12.40 -14.44
N ASP A 144 -3.35 -11.35 -14.41
CA ASP A 144 -1.93 -11.43 -14.78
C ASP A 144 -1.05 -11.52 -13.52
N GLN A 145 -0.45 -12.69 -13.32
CA GLN A 145 0.49 -12.98 -12.23
C GLN A 145 1.88 -13.37 -12.79
N SER A 146 2.20 -12.90 -13.99
CA SER A 146 3.44 -13.20 -14.69
C SER A 146 4.68 -12.69 -13.95
N GLU A 147 5.84 -13.23 -14.33
CA GLU A 147 7.13 -12.82 -13.76
C GLU A 147 7.40 -11.30 -13.88
N PRO A 148 7.11 -10.62 -15.01
CA PRO A 148 7.21 -9.16 -15.08
C PRO A 148 6.33 -8.43 -14.06
N VAL A 149 5.09 -8.89 -13.82
CA VAL A 149 4.20 -8.29 -12.82
C VAL A 149 4.78 -8.46 -11.42
N LYS A 150 5.25 -9.67 -11.08
CA LYS A 150 5.90 -9.95 -9.80
C LYS A 150 7.14 -9.08 -9.56
N GLN A 151 8.01 -8.93 -10.57
CA GLN A 151 9.17 -8.06 -10.51
C GLN A 151 8.79 -6.60 -10.25
N LYS A 152 7.76 -6.11 -10.95
CA LYS A 152 7.25 -4.75 -10.80
C LYS A 152 6.72 -4.49 -9.39
N ARG A 153 5.87 -5.38 -8.87
CA ARG A 153 5.29 -5.26 -7.51
C ARG A 153 6.36 -5.27 -6.43
N ALA A 154 7.30 -6.21 -6.51
CA ALA A 154 8.43 -6.26 -5.59
C ALA A 154 9.36 -5.04 -5.71
N GLY A 155 9.43 -4.43 -6.89
CA GLY A 155 10.15 -3.17 -7.14
C GLY A 155 9.64 -2.03 -6.27
N TYR A 156 8.32 -1.80 -6.26
CA TYR A 156 7.71 -0.81 -5.38
C TYR A 156 7.99 -1.09 -3.90
N GLY A 157 7.91 -2.36 -3.48
CA GLY A 157 8.23 -2.73 -2.10
C GLY A 157 9.68 -2.39 -1.72
N ARG A 158 10.65 -2.69 -2.60
CA ARG A 158 12.07 -2.32 -2.37
C ARG A 158 12.27 -0.83 -2.24
N GLU A 159 11.59 -0.03 -3.06
CA GLU A 159 11.67 1.42 -2.98
C GLU A 159 11.09 1.97 -1.67
N ILE A 160 9.92 1.49 -1.25
CA ILE A 160 9.29 1.87 0.01
C ILE A 160 10.18 1.47 1.18
N TYR A 161 10.71 0.25 1.19
CA TYR A 161 11.63 -0.19 2.23
C TYR A 161 12.84 0.75 2.34
N ARG A 162 13.46 1.11 1.21
CA ARG A 162 14.59 2.06 1.17
C ARG A 162 14.23 3.42 1.74
N ARG A 163 13.02 3.93 1.47
CA ARG A 163 12.54 5.23 1.97
C ARG A 163 12.15 5.18 3.45
N CYS A 164 11.60 4.06 3.91
CA CYS A 164 10.92 3.98 5.22
C CYS A 164 11.73 3.28 6.33
N SER A 165 12.59 2.30 6.01
CA SER A 165 13.35 1.56 7.03
C SER A 165 14.55 2.33 7.60
N GLY A 166 14.80 3.56 7.12
CA GLY A 166 16.02 4.31 7.45
C GLY A 166 17.30 3.71 6.85
N LYS A 167 17.22 2.54 6.20
CA LYS A 167 18.29 1.91 5.42
C LYS A 167 18.29 2.52 4.02
N MET A 168 18.64 3.81 3.95
CA MET A 168 19.19 4.35 2.71
C MET A 168 20.40 3.49 2.36
N ALA A 169 20.36 2.81 1.21
CA ALA A 169 21.53 2.17 0.64
C ALA A 169 22.67 3.20 0.63
N GLY A 170 23.79 2.87 1.29
CA GLY A 170 25.01 3.65 1.22
C GLY A 170 25.34 3.94 -0.25
N GLY A 171 25.36 5.22 -0.60
CA GLY A 171 25.55 5.68 -1.97
C GLY A 171 25.53 7.19 -2.16
N GLY A 172 25.30 7.97 -1.11
CA GLY A 172 25.66 9.39 -1.08
C GLY A 172 27.00 9.51 -0.36
N ILE A 173 28.03 9.99 -1.06
CA ILE A 173 29.31 10.34 -0.48
C ILE A 173 29.04 11.25 0.72
N THR A 174 29.53 10.88 1.91
CA THR A 174 29.42 11.77 3.08
C THR A 174 30.09 13.12 2.77
N GLU A 175 29.65 14.20 3.39
CA GLU A 175 30.26 15.52 3.18
C GLU A 175 31.79 15.50 3.41
N ALA A 176 32.24 14.69 4.36
CA ALA A 176 33.67 14.45 4.61
C ALA A 176 34.39 13.78 3.41
N GLN A 177 33.79 12.75 2.81
CA GLN A 177 34.33 12.09 1.63
C GLN A 177 34.25 12.99 0.37
N ALA A 178 33.25 13.86 0.28
CA ALA A 178 33.13 14.84 -0.81
C ALA A 178 34.23 15.91 -0.71
N ARG A 179 34.50 16.39 0.51
CA ARG A 179 35.61 17.31 0.81
C ARG A 179 36.96 16.68 0.52
N GLN A 180 37.18 15.42 0.90
CA GLN A 180 38.43 14.71 0.57
C GLN A 180 38.67 14.60 -0.94
N LYS A 181 37.61 14.32 -1.71
CA LYS A 181 37.69 14.21 -3.17
C LYS A 181 38.02 15.56 -3.83
N LEU A 182 37.43 16.66 -3.35
CA LEU A 182 37.74 18.02 -3.81
C LEU A 182 39.18 18.42 -3.48
N VAL A 183 39.64 18.14 -2.26
CA VAL A 183 41.02 18.43 -1.84
C VAL A 183 42.02 17.65 -2.70
N SER A 184 41.77 16.37 -2.99
CA SER A 184 42.67 15.57 -3.84
C SER A 184 42.78 16.06 -5.28
N VAL A 185 41.71 16.66 -5.82
CA VAL A 185 41.72 17.24 -7.18
C VAL A 185 42.48 18.57 -7.17
N ALA A 186 42.37 19.35 -6.10
CA ALA A 186 43.07 20.62 -5.96
C ALA A 186 44.58 20.48 -5.74
N THR A 187 45.06 19.37 -5.17
CA THR A 187 46.50 19.09 -4.99
C THR A 187 47.17 18.43 -6.20
N GLN A 188 46.41 18.10 -7.26
CA GLN A 188 46.95 17.58 -8.52
C GLN A 188 47.21 18.66 -9.58
N TRP A 189 47.08 19.94 -9.22
CA TRP A 189 47.42 21.11 -10.05
C TRP A 189 48.56 21.90 -9.42
#